data_AF-A0A0P9FAM9-F1
#
_entry.id   AF-A0A0P9FAM9-F1
#
_cell.length_a   1.000
_cell.length_b   1.000
_cell.length_c   1.000
_cell.angle_alpha   90.00
_cell.angle_beta   90.00
_cell.angle_gamma   90.00
#
_symmetry.space_group_name_H-M   'P 1'
#
loop_
_entity.id
_entity.type
_entity.pdbx_description
1 polymer ?
#
loop_
_entity_poly.entity_id
_entity_poly.type
_entity_poly.pdbx_seq_one_letter_code
_entity_poly.pdbx_strand_id
1 'polypeptide(L)'
;MQDPQPNPQPPPVKLGRRAQLTQDVLLAASSRVIKVLDDKAMRQCFPQRWADDYPHLVPGLRQLVVDTYTQGVPLAWNDLARAHDFVHKANQLDLLLADAQLRKDRGDPPRDLY
;
A
#
# COMPACT_ATOMS: atom_id res chain seq x y z
N MET A 1 19.41 28.82 24.01
CA MET A 1 18.53 28.28 22.97
C MET A 1 19.18 26.98 22.52
N GLN A 2 18.59 25.83 22.85
CA GLN A 2 19.09 24.52 22.40
C GLN A 2 18.42 24.21 21.07
N ASP A 3 19.22 24.01 20.02
CA ASP A 3 18.76 23.55 18.71
C ASP A 3 18.10 22.15 18.83
N PRO A 4 16.98 21.89 18.12
CA PRO A 4 16.37 20.57 18.12
C PRO A 4 17.28 19.58 17.37
N GLN A 5 17.77 18.55 18.07
CA GLN A 5 18.48 17.45 17.46
C GLN A 5 17.57 16.73 16.43
N PRO A 6 18.07 16.45 15.20
CA PRO A 6 17.34 15.64 14.24
C PRO A 6 17.20 14.21 14.80
N ASN A 7 15.95 13.78 14.96
CA ASN A 7 15.62 12.43 15.39
C ASN A 7 16.21 11.43 14.36
N PRO A 8 16.98 10.40 14.75
CA PRO A 8 17.56 9.46 13.81
C PRO A 8 16.43 8.70 13.09
N GLN A 9 16.24 8.96 11.80
CA GLN A 9 15.36 8.13 11.00
C GLN A 9 15.98 6.73 10.91
N PRO A 10 15.25 5.66 11.26
CA PRO A 10 15.76 4.30 11.09
C PRO A 10 16.11 4.07 9.61
N PRO A 11 17.22 3.37 9.31
CA PRO A 11 17.66 3.15 7.95
C PRO A 11 16.56 2.43 7.14
N PRO A 12 16.40 2.77 5.85
CA PRO A 12 15.36 2.17 5.03
C PRO A 12 15.55 0.65 4.97
N VAL A 13 14.54 -0.08 5.44
CA VAL A 13 14.53 -1.55 5.38
C VAL A 13 14.49 -1.95 3.90
N LYS A 14 15.49 -2.72 3.46
CA LYS A 14 15.54 -3.21 2.08
C LYS A 14 14.35 -4.14 1.83
N LEU A 15 13.49 -3.77 0.90
CA LEU A 15 12.34 -4.58 0.51
C LEU A 15 12.83 -5.83 -0.23
N GLY A 16 12.47 -7.02 0.27
CA GLY A 16 12.60 -8.27 -0.47
C GLY A 16 11.50 -8.39 -1.52
N ARG A 17 11.60 -9.40 -2.38
CA ARG A 17 10.69 -9.60 -3.53
C ARG A 17 9.22 -9.59 -3.10
N ARG A 18 8.87 -10.34 -2.06
CA ARG A 18 7.48 -10.47 -1.63
C ARG A 18 6.94 -9.20 -1.01
N ALA A 19 7.74 -8.50 -0.19
CA ALA A 19 7.36 -7.21 0.36
C ALA A 19 7.10 -6.17 -0.75
N GLN A 20 7.97 -6.13 -1.76
CA GLN A 20 7.80 -5.26 -2.93
C GLN A 20 6.53 -5.59 -3.71
N LEU A 21 6.29 -6.87 -4.03
CA LEU A 21 5.10 -7.30 -4.76
C LEU A 21 3.80 -6.93 -4.02
N THR A 22 3.77 -7.10 -2.69
CA THR A 22 2.60 -6.71 -1.91
C THR A 22 2.35 -5.20 -1.96
N GLN A 23 3.41 -4.40 -1.83
CA GLN A 23 3.31 -2.95 -1.96
C GLN A 23 2.82 -2.54 -3.35
N ASP A 24 3.38 -3.11 -4.41
CA ASP A 24 3.01 -2.78 -5.80
C ASP A 24 1.54 -3.14 -6.10
N VAL A 25 1.09 -4.31 -5.65
CA VAL A 25 -0.29 -4.76 -5.81
C VAL A 25 -1.25 -3.85 -5.05
N LEU A 26 -0.89 -3.43 -3.84
CA LEU A 26 -1.71 -2.52 -3.04
C LEU A 26 -1.83 -1.14 -3.69
N LEU A 27 -0.73 -0.59 -4.19
CA LEU A 27 -0.74 0.68 -4.93
C LEU A 27 -1.56 0.57 -6.23
N ALA A 28 -1.40 -0.53 -6.97
CA ALA A 28 -2.19 -0.77 -8.18
C ALA A 28 -3.69 -0.95 -7.86
N ALA A 29 -4.05 -1.62 -6.77
CA ALA A 29 -5.43 -1.79 -6.33
C ALA A 29 -6.06 -0.45 -5.93
N SER A 30 -5.34 0.36 -5.13
CA SER A 30 -5.81 1.70 -4.75
C SER A 30 -6.03 2.60 -5.97
N SER A 31 -5.15 2.51 -6.96
CA SER A 31 -5.27 3.25 -8.22
C SER A 31 -6.47 2.81 -9.06
N ARG A 32 -6.87 1.53 -9.00
CA ARG A 32 -8.09 1.04 -9.69
C ARG A 32 -9.37 1.55 -9.02
N VAL A 33 -9.38 1.66 -7.69
CA VAL A 33 -10.54 2.20 -6.94
C VAL A 33 -10.80 3.66 -7.29
N ILE A 34 -9.77 4.50 -7.42
CA ILE A 34 -9.99 5.89 -7.82
C ILE A 34 -10.34 6.05 -9.31
N LYS A 35 -9.97 5.08 -10.17
CA LYS A 35 -10.30 5.13 -11.61
C LYS A 35 -11.79 4.95 -11.89
N VAL A 36 -12.52 4.21 -11.06
CA VAL A 36 -13.98 4.08 -11.19
C VAL A 36 -14.72 5.33 -10.72
N LEU A 37 -14.04 6.24 -10.01
CA LEU A 37 -14.54 7.53 -9.58
C LEU A 37 -14.45 8.53 -10.75
N ASP A 38 -15.21 8.28 -11.81
CA ASP A 38 -15.32 9.20 -12.94
C ASP A 38 -16.33 10.33 -12.66
N ASP A 39 -16.21 11.44 -13.40
CA ASP A 39 -17.05 12.64 -13.18
C ASP A 39 -18.54 12.33 -13.40
N LYS A 40 -18.85 11.43 -14.33
CA LYS A 40 -20.22 11.04 -14.67
C LYS A 40 -20.88 10.26 -13.53
N ALA A 41 -20.19 9.25 -12.99
CA ALA A 41 -20.62 8.44 -11.86
C ALA A 41 -20.80 9.32 -10.61
N MET A 42 -19.86 10.23 -10.36
CA MET A 42 -19.98 11.19 -9.27
C MET A 42 -21.22 12.07 -9.41
N ARG A 43 -21.47 12.66 -10.59
CA ARG A 43 -22.65 13.50 -10.83
C ARG A 43 -23.98 12.75 -10.68
N GLN A 44 -24.01 11.44 -10.92
CA GLN A 44 -25.21 10.62 -10.71
C GLN A 44 -25.57 10.48 -9.22
N CYS A 45 -24.61 10.68 -8.32
CA CYS A 45 -24.83 10.62 -6.87
C CYS A 45 -25.38 11.92 -6.28
N PHE A 46 -25.43 13.01 -7.05
CA PHE A 46 -25.87 14.33 -6.58
C PHE A 46 -27.10 14.83 -7.34
N PRO A 47 -27.89 15.73 -6.75
CA PRO A 47 -29.00 16.37 -7.46
C PRO A 47 -28.52 17.11 -8.71
N GLN A 48 -29.22 16.94 -9.85
CA GLN A 48 -28.83 17.59 -11.12
C GLN A 48 -28.68 19.10 -11.00
N ARG A 49 -29.55 19.77 -10.23
CA ARG A 49 -29.47 21.23 -9.96
C ARG A 49 -28.12 21.70 -9.45
N TRP A 50 -27.35 20.84 -8.77
CA TRP A 50 -26.03 21.20 -8.26
C TRP A 50 -24.98 21.35 -9.36
N ALA A 51 -25.22 20.80 -10.56
CA ALA A 51 -24.35 21.05 -11.70
C ALA A 51 -24.38 22.53 -12.12
N ASP A 52 -25.53 23.19 -11.96
CA ASP A 52 -25.76 24.58 -12.33
C ASP A 52 -25.46 25.52 -11.17
N ASP A 53 -25.93 25.19 -9.96
CA ASP A 53 -25.74 26.01 -8.76
C ASP A 53 -24.28 25.98 -8.26
N TYR A 54 -23.59 24.84 -8.45
CA TYR A 54 -22.26 24.57 -7.89
C TYR A 54 -21.36 23.80 -8.88
N PRO A 55 -20.99 24.40 -10.03
CA PRO A 55 -20.29 23.70 -11.11
C PRO A 55 -18.94 23.09 -10.71
N HIS A 56 -18.30 23.64 -9.67
CA HIS A 56 -16.98 23.20 -9.18
C HIS A 56 -17.05 22.23 -7.99
N LEU A 57 -18.23 22.00 -7.39
CA LEU A 57 -18.36 21.18 -6.19
C LEU A 57 -18.01 19.72 -6.46
N VAL A 58 -18.64 19.11 -7.46
CA VAL A 58 -18.43 17.70 -7.79
C VAL A 58 -16.98 17.43 -8.25
N PRO A 59 -16.38 18.25 -9.14
CA PRO A 59 -14.95 18.13 -9.47
C PRO A 59 -14.03 18.31 -8.25
N GLY A 60 -14.32 19.26 -7.36
CA GLY A 60 -13.52 19.50 -6.16
C GLY A 60 -13.59 18.33 -5.17
N LEU A 61 -14.78 17.78 -4.93
CA LEU A 61 -14.97 16.59 -4.08
C LEU A 61 -14.24 15.38 -4.67
N ARG A 62 -14.32 15.18 -5.99
CA ARG A 62 -13.57 14.13 -6.67
C ARG A 62 -12.07 14.28 -6.45
N GLN A 63 -11.53 15.48 -6.62
CA GLN A 63 -10.10 15.73 -6.41
C GLN A 63 -9.68 15.41 -4.97
N LEU A 64 -10.48 15.84 -3.98
CA LEU A 64 -10.21 15.56 -2.58
C LEU A 64 -10.17 14.05 -2.27
N VAL A 65 -11.09 13.27 -2.86
CA VAL A 65 -11.08 11.81 -2.73
C VAL A 65 -9.84 11.21 -3.40
N VAL A 66 -9.51 11.64 -4.62
CA VAL A 66 -8.32 11.17 -5.34
C VAL A 66 -7.04 11.45 -4.55
N ASP A 67 -6.89 12.66 -4.01
CA ASP A 67 -5.72 13.04 -3.22
C ASP A 67 -5.62 12.22 -1.94
N THR A 68 -6.76 12.02 -1.25
CA THR A 68 -6.82 11.19 -0.03
C THR A 68 -6.38 9.75 -0.31
N TYR A 69 -6.82 9.16 -1.42
CA TYR A 69 -6.38 7.80 -1.78
C TYR A 69 -4.92 7.76 -2.22
N THR A 70 -4.49 8.73 -3.03
CA THR A 70 -3.13 8.77 -3.59
C THR A 70 -2.07 8.98 -2.51
N GLN A 71 -2.37 9.80 -1.49
CA GLN A 71 -1.44 10.12 -0.41
C GLN A 71 -1.69 9.28 0.84
N GLY A 72 -2.95 9.08 1.21
CA GLY A 72 -3.33 8.40 2.46
C GLY A 72 -3.11 6.89 2.42
N VAL A 73 -3.36 6.22 1.29
CA VAL A 73 -3.15 4.77 1.20
C VAL A 73 -1.69 4.37 1.38
N PRO A 74 -0.70 5.03 0.73
CA PRO A 74 0.71 4.75 1.00
C PRO A 74 1.12 4.98 2.46
N LEU A 75 0.58 6.02 3.11
CA LEU A 75 0.87 6.32 4.51
C LEU A 75 0.29 5.25 5.44
N ALA A 76 -1.00 4.94 5.29
CA ALA A 76 -1.66 3.90 6.08
C ALA A 76 -1.02 2.52 5.88
N TRP A 77 -0.58 2.20 4.66
CA TRP A 77 0.18 0.98 4.38
C TRP A 77 1.52 0.97 5.13
N ASN A 78 2.26 2.07 5.13
CA ASN A 78 3.55 2.16 5.83
C ASN A 78 3.37 1.97 7.33
N ASP A 79 2.35 2.60 7.93
CA ASP A 79 2.04 2.45 9.34
C ASP A 79 1.67 1.00 9.70
N LEU A 80 0.82 0.37 8.89
CA LEU A 80 0.44 -1.03 9.06
C LEU A 80 1.64 -1.97 8.91
N ALA A 81 2.47 -1.75 7.88
CA ALA A 81 3.65 -2.55 7.62
C ALA A 81 4.67 -2.47 8.76
N ARG A 82 4.81 -1.28 9.37
CA ARG A 82 5.64 -1.08 10.56
C ARG A 82 5.04 -1.73 11.80
N ALA A 83 3.77 -1.48 12.08
CA ALA A 83 3.08 -1.98 13.28
C ALA A 83 3.11 -3.51 13.39
N HIS A 84 3.11 -4.20 12.25
CA HIS A 84 3.10 -5.66 12.20
C HIS A 84 4.43 -6.30 11.80
N ASP A 85 5.49 -5.50 11.65
CA ASP A 85 6.81 -5.95 11.17
C ASP A 85 6.71 -6.77 9.86
N PHE A 86 5.85 -6.29 8.96
CA PHE A 86 5.46 -7.02 7.76
C PHE A 86 6.66 -7.27 6.85
N VAL A 87 7.49 -6.25 6.61
CA VAL A 87 8.63 -6.34 5.69
C VAL A 87 9.63 -7.39 6.14
N HIS A 88 9.96 -7.40 7.43
CA HIS A 88 10.88 -8.39 8.00
C HIS A 88 10.33 -9.81 7.83
N LYS A 89 9.07 -10.04 8.20
CA LYS A 89 8.40 -11.34 8.07
C LYS A 89 8.31 -11.82 6.62
N ALA A 90 7.97 -10.92 5.70
CA ALA A 90 7.92 -11.24 4.27
C ALA A 90 9.30 -11.63 3.73
N ASN A 91 10.35 -10.90 4.13
CA ASN A 91 11.73 -11.23 3.75
C ASN A 91 12.18 -12.56 4.35
N GLN A 92 11.85 -12.83 5.62
CA GLN A 92 12.16 -14.09 6.27
C GLN A 92 11.47 -15.28 5.58
N LEU A 93 10.22 -15.10 5.16
CA LEU A 93 9.50 -16.11 4.40
C LEU A 93 10.19 -16.43 3.07
N ASP A 94 10.69 -15.42 2.35
CA ASP A 94 11.42 -15.64 1.10
C ASP A 94 12.71 -16.45 1.33
N LEU A 95 13.41 -16.21 2.45
CA LEU A 95 14.59 -17.01 2.83
C LEU A 95 14.22 -18.48 3.15
N LEU A 96 13.15 -18.69 3.91
CA LEU A 96 12.68 -20.03 4.27
C LEU A 96 12.25 -20.83 3.02
N LEU A 97 11.61 -20.18 2.05
CA LEU A 97 11.24 -20.80 0.79
C LEU A 97 12.46 -21.16 -0.06
N ALA A 98 13.46 -20.28 -0.12
CA ALA A 98 14.71 -20.55 -0.85
C ALA A 98 15.47 -21.73 -0.24
N ASP A 99 15.56 -21.79 1.09
CA ASP A 99 16.19 -22.91 1.80
C ASP A 99 15.41 -24.22 1.60
N ALA A 100 14.09 -24.20 1.69
CA ALA A 100 13.25 -25.37 1.42
C ALA A 100 13.40 -25.89 -0.02
N GLN A 101 13.50 -24.99 -1.00
CA GLN A 101 13.72 -25.37 -2.40
C GLN A 101 15.10 -26.01 -2.59
N LEU A 102 16.16 -25.46 -1.98
CA LEU A 102 17.51 -26.04 -2.03
C LEU A 102 17.56 -27.44 -1.42
N ARG A 103 16.88 -27.67 -0.30
CA ARG A 103 16.76 -28.99 0.34
C ARG A 103 16.04 -29.99 -0.56
N LYS A 104 14.93 -29.56 -1.17
CA LYS A 104 14.20 -30.38 -2.15
C LYS A 104 15.09 -30.77 -3.33
N ASP A 105 15.85 -29.82 -3.87
CA ASP A 105 16.76 -30.06 -5.01
C ASP A 105 17.92 -31.00 -4.63
N ARG A 106 18.30 -31.05 -3.35
CA ARG A 106 19.28 -31.99 -2.79
C ARG A 106 18.70 -33.37 -2.46
N GLY A 107 17.38 -33.52 -2.49
CA GLY A 107 16.69 -34.77 -2.13
C GLY A 107 16.56 -35.00 -0.61
N ASP A 108 16.71 -33.95 0.21
CA ASP A 108 16.54 -34.06 1.66
C ASP A 108 15.07 -34.40 1.99
N PRO A 109 14.82 -35.28 2.98
CA PRO A 109 13.46 -35.59 3.40
C PRO A 109 12.75 -34.34 3.94
N PRO A 110 11.42 -34.23 3.77
CA PRO A 110 10.65 -33.14 4.37
C PRO A 110 10.91 -33.09 5.87
N ARG A 111 10.96 -31.88 6.45
CA ARG A 111 11.07 -31.73 7.90
C ARG A 111 9.79 -32.31 8.52
N ASP A 112 9.90 -33.45 9.21
CA ASP A 112 8.78 -33.98 9.99
C ASP A 112 8.39 -32.93 11.04
N LEU A 113 7.10 -32.56 11.03
CA LEU A 113 6.49 -31.63 11.99
C LEU A 113 5.76 -32.38 13.12
N TYR A 114 6.06 -33.67 13.29
CA TYR A 114 5.45 -34.54 14.29
C TYR A 114 6.47 -34.98 15.33
#